data_AF-A0A7S3J2B1-F1
#
_entry.id   AF-A0A7S3J2B1-F1
#
_cell.length_a   1.000
_cell.length_b   1.000
_cell.length_c   1.000
_cell.angle_alpha   90.00
_cell.angle_beta   90.00
_cell.angle_gamma   90.00
#
_symmetry.space_group_name_H-M   'P 1'
#
loop_
_entity.id
_entity.type
_entity.pdbx_description
1 polymer ?
#
loop_
_entity_poly.entity_id
_entity_poly.type
_entity_poly.pdbx_seq_one_letter_code
_entity_poly.pdbx_strand_id
1 'polypeptide(L)'
;LTRIREQEEEKEKAKTKQQALIKKLKKMEEKVLVGTQVMEEAKKQAKELKKTKKELEKENRERLKLEEEKKEKDDELLKINKKFGTLQEELDYITKKLHKVWGKYQSVQSEIQEVQEDFYRDRQDMFDTIFELDTQLRLKSLIIENFIPEDEVKKVTDMAKWNDELNDWIIKPPKKFQKKKGGNRPVSAVGMKRPTSEYSRIAKGLGDVNPRFKFENILDLDLDMPERTTEDYQGQASERVHNAINMILNQNDEDQNAAVPIDNLINFNDSVLAETAAKPKSDRPKSAKRIKSAKKKKPLEELPAEDEMEKKAAEEKPVEMFPKARGLK
;
A
#
# COMPACT_ATOMS: atom_id res chain seq x y z
N LEU A 1 7.43 -156.12 -16.53
CA LEU A 1 8.48 -155.08 -16.75
C LEU A 1 8.02 -153.86 -17.57
N THR A 2 6.77 -153.80 -18.07
CA THR A 2 6.27 -152.68 -18.91
C THR A 2 5.46 -151.61 -18.16
N ARG A 3 4.84 -151.92 -17.02
CA ARG A 3 4.00 -150.98 -16.23
C ARG A 3 4.76 -149.92 -15.43
N ILE A 4 6.03 -150.17 -15.12
CA ILE A 4 6.88 -149.27 -14.30
C ILE A 4 7.41 -148.11 -15.16
N ARG A 5 7.74 -148.37 -16.43
CA ARG A 5 8.23 -147.34 -17.37
C ARG A 5 7.19 -146.28 -17.74
N GLU A 6 5.92 -146.65 -17.87
CA GLU A 6 4.85 -145.73 -18.26
C GLU A 6 4.48 -144.76 -17.13
N GLN A 7 4.47 -145.24 -15.87
CA GLN A 7 4.30 -144.38 -14.69
C GLN A 7 5.51 -143.47 -14.44
N GLU A 8 6.71 -143.90 -14.81
CA GLU A 8 7.90 -143.04 -14.80
C GLU A 8 7.81 -141.95 -15.88
N GLU A 9 7.34 -142.27 -17.09
CA GLU A 9 7.16 -141.30 -18.16
C GLU A 9 6.10 -140.23 -17.86
N GLU A 10 4.95 -140.60 -17.27
CA GLU A 10 3.93 -139.62 -16.87
C GLU A 10 4.41 -138.74 -15.71
N LYS A 11 5.14 -139.30 -14.75
CA LYS A 11 5.76 -138.51 -13.67
C LYS A 11 6.82 -137.57 -14.21
N GLU A 12 7.62 -137.98 -15.19
CA GLU A 12 8.57 -137.10 -15.87
C GLU A 12 7.87 -136.02 -16.71
N LYS A 13 6.77 -136.34 -17.41
CA LYS A 13 5.95 -135.35 -18.14
C LYS A 13 5.24 -134.37 -17.19
N ALA A 14 4.81 -134.80 -16.02
CA ALA A 14 4.21 -133.93 -14.99
C ALA A 14 5.27 -133.04 -14.31
N LYS A 15 6.44 -133.60 -13.97
CA LYS A 15 7.58 -132.83 -13.45
C LYS A 15 8.09 -131.79 -14.45
N THR A 16 8.17 -132.13 -15.74
CA THR A 16 8.61 -131.19 -16.78
C THR A 16 7.59 -130.05 -16.97
N LYS A 17 6.28 -130.33 -16.92
CA LYS A 17 5.23 -129.30 -16.93
C LYS A 17 5.25 -128.42 -15.67
N GLN A 18 5.40 -129.00 -14.48
CA GLN A 18 5.56 -128.23 -13.23
C GLN A 18 6.82 -127.36 -13.27
N GLN A 19 7.95 -127.90 -13.73
CA GLN A 19 9.19 -127.14 -13.91
C GLN A 19 9.03 -126.03 -14.95
N ALA A 20 8.28 -126.25 -16.04
CA ALA A 20 8.01 -125.23 -17.05
C ALA A 20 7.16 -124.08 -16.49
N LEU A 21 6.14 -124.39 -15.68
CA LEU A 21 5.31 -123.38 -15.00
C LEU A 21 6.11 -122.60 -13.96
N ILE A 22 6.93 -123.27 -13.14
CA ILE A 22 7.81 -122.62 -12.16
C ILE A 22 8.84 -121.73 -12.87
N LYS A 23 9.40 -122.16 -14.00
CA LYS A 23 10.30 -121.33 -14.82
C LYS A 23 9.59 -120.09 -15.37
N LYS A 24 8.33 -120.22 -15.80
CA LYS A 24 7.53 -119.10 -16.31
C LYS A 24 7.16 -118.11 -15.20
N LEU A 25 6.84 -118.61 -14.00
CA LEU A 25 6.51 -117.80 -12.82
C LEU A 25 7.75 -117.04 -12.33
N LYS A 26 8.90 -117.71 -12.20
CA LYS A 26 10.19 -117.06 -11.89
C LYS A 26 10.57 -115.98 -12.91
N LYS A 27 10.36 -116.24 -14.20
CA LYS A 27 10.63 -115.24 -15.26
C LYS A 27 9.67 -114.04 -15.21
N MET A 28 8.44 -114.22 -14.74
CA MET A 28 7.49 -113.13 -14.50
C MET A 28 7.86 -112.35 -13.24
N GLU A 29 8.19 -113.02 -12.15
CA GLU A 29 8.66 -112.40 -10.90
C GLU A 29 9.93 -111.58 -11.11
N GLU A 30 10.91 -112.12 -11.85
CA GLU A 30 12.14 -111.41 -12.22
C GLU A 30 11.85 -110.17 -13.07
N LYS A 31 10.94 -110.25 -14.04
CA LYS A 31 10.54 -109.07 -14.85
C LYS A 31 9.78 -108.01 -14.05
N VAL A 32 8.92 -108.42 -13.12
CA VAL A 32 8.21 -107.49 -12.23
C VAL A 32 9.20 -106.82 -11.28
N LEU A 33 10.14 -107.58 -10.71
CA LEU A 33 11.20 -107.05 -9.84
C LEU A 33 12.10 -106.05 -10.58
N VAL A 34 12.55 -106.41 -11.79
CA VAL A 34 13.32 -105.50 -12.66
C VAL A 34 12.50 -104.27 -13.04
N GLY A 35 11.20 -104.44 -13.33
CA GLY A 35 10.29 -103.31 -13.59
C GLY A 35 10.13 -102.37 -12.40
N THR A 36 10.06 -102.91 -11.18
CA THR A 36 10.00 -102.10 -9.95
C THR A 36 11.31 -101.36 -9.69
N GLN A 37 12.46 -101.98 -9.95
CA GLN A 37 13.78 -101.33 -9.82
C GLN A 37 13.95 -100.19 -10.82
N VAL A 38 13.63 -100.42 -12.11
CA VAL A 38 13.69 -99.38 -13.15
C VAL A 38 12.73 -98.23 -12.85
N MET A 39 11.54 -98.52 -12.33
CA MET A 39 10.55 -97.51 -11.95
C MET A 39 10.99 -96.70 -10.72
N GLU A 40 11.65 -97.33 -9.75
CA GLU A 40 12.26 -96.63 -8.62
C GLU A 40 13.45 -95.75 -9.04
N GLU A 41 14.32 -96.23 -9.93
CA GLU A 41 15.43 -95.45 -10.50
C GLU A 41 14.92 -94.25 -11.32
N ALA A 42 13.92 -94.45 -12.18
CA ALA A 42 13.28 -93.37 -12.92
C ALA A 42 12.64 -92.34 -11.97
N LYS A 43 12.03 -92.78 -10.86
CA LYS A 43 11.46 -91.89 -9.84
C LYS A 43 12.53 -91.14 -9.06
N LYS A 44 13.70 -91.74 -8.80
CA LYS A 44 14.86 -91.08 -8.18
C LYS A 44 15.46 -90.04 -9.13
N GLN A 45 15.71 -90.40 -10.39
CA GLN A 45 16.19 -89.47 -11.42
C GLN A 45 15.21 -88.31 -11.65
N ALA A 46 13.91 -88.56 -11.71
CA ALA A 46 12.91 -87.49 -11.85
C ALA A 46 12.88 -86.56 -10.63
N LYS A 47 13.08 -87.09 -9.42
CA LYS A 47 13.20 -86.28 -8.19
C LYS A 47 14.48 -85.44 -8.19
N GLU A 48 15.60 -86.01 -8.62
CA GLU A 48 16.87 -85.31 -8.73
C GLU A 48 16.80 -84.20 -9.79
N LEU A 49 16.29 -84.50 -10.99
CA LEU A 49 16.04 -83.50 -12.03
C LEU A 49 15.10 -82.38 -11.57
N LYS A 50 14.09 -82.71 -10.75
CA LYS A 50 13.20 -81.69 -10.17
C LYS A 50 13.93 -80.82 -9.14
N LYS A 51 14.82 -81.40 -8.33
CA LYS A 51 15.64 -80.66 -7.36
C LYS A 51 16.63 -79.74 -8.08
N THR A 52 17.37 -80.25 -9.06
CA THR A 52 18.34 -79.46 -9.83
C THR A 52 17.66 -78.34 -10.62
N LYS A 53 16.51 -78.61 -11.26
CA LYS A 53 15.72 -77.55 -11.91
C LYS A 53 15.28 -76.46 -10.94
N LYS A 54 14.82 -76.83 -9.74
CA LYS A 54 14.40 -75.87 -8.72
C LYS A 54 15.57 -75.06 -8.17
N GLU A 55 16.75 -75.65 -8.07
CA GLU A 55 17.98 -74.99 -7.64
C GLU A 55 18.50 -74.03 -8.70
N LEU A 56 18.52 -74.46 -9.96
CA LEU A 56 18.87 -73.63 -11.12
C LEU A 56 17.90 -72.46 -11.29
N GLU A 57 16.60 -72.65 -11.05
CA GLU A 57 15.62 -71.57 -11.06
C GLU A 57 15.86 -70.55 -9.94
N LYS A 58 16.26 -71.00 -8.75
CA LYS A 58 16.63 -70.09 -7.64
C LYS A 58 17.89 -69.30 -7.98
N GLU A 59 18.93 -69.97 -8.48
CA GLU A 59 20.18 -69.30 -8.88
C GLU A 59 19.91 -68.27 -9.98
N ASN A 60 19.10 -68.61 -11.00
CA ASN A 60 18.73 -67.66 -12.04
C ASN A 60 17.95 -66.45 -11.51
N ARG A 61 17.04 -66.65 -10.53
CA ARG A 61 16.33 -65.53 -9.89
C ARG A 61 17.28 -64.63 -9.10
N GLU A 62 18.25 -65.21 -8.38
CA GLU A 62 19.25 -64.44 -7.64
C GLU A 62 20.20 -63.68 -8.58
N ARG A 63 20.65 -64.33 -9.65
CA ARG A 63 21.44 -63.69 -10.71
C ARG A 63 20.70 -62.52 -11.34
N LEU A 64 19.42 -62.69 -11.66
CA LEU A 64 18.62 -61.64 -12.27
C LEU A 64 18.44 -60.46 -11.31
N LYS A 65 18.15 -60.70 -10.03
CA LYS A 65 18.09 -59.63 -9.01
C LYS A 65 19.42 -58.89 -8.86
N LEU A 66 20.52 -59.63 -8.83
CA LEU A 66 21.86 -59.04 -8.74
C LEU A 66 22.20 -58.22 -10.00
N GLU A 67 21.75 -58.66 -11.16
CA GLU A 67 21.93 -57.93 -12.42
C GLU A 67 21.07 -56.66 -12.47
N GLU A 68 19.83 -56.71 -11.99
CA GLU A 68 18.98 -55.53 -11.82
C GLU A 68 19.61 -54.52 -10.85
N GLU A 69 20.09 -54.97 -9.68
CA GLU A 69 20.75 -54.10 -8.71
C GLU A 69 22.04 -53.48 -9.28
N LYS A 70 22.80 -54.24 -10.09
CA LYS A 70 23.96 -53.70 -10.80
C LYS A 70 23.56 -52.63 -11.81
N LYS A 71 22.51 -52.86 -12.61
CA LYS A 71 22.01 -51.87 -13.57
C LYS A 71 21.54 -50.60 -12.89
N GLU A 72 20.84 -50.71 -11.77
CA GLU A 72 20.42 -49.54 -10.99
C GLU A 72 21.62 -48.72 -10.49
N LYS A 73 22.66 -49.38 -9.95
CA LYS A 73 23.89 -48.71 -9.53
C LYS A 73 24.65 -48.08 -10.69
N ASP A 74 24.72 -48.76 -11.83
CA ASP A 74 25.35 -48.23 -13.04
C ASP A 74 24.58 -47.00 -13.56
N ASP A 75 23.25 -47.02 -13.53
CA ASP A 75 22.40 -45.87 -13.89
C ASP A 75 22.55 -44.70 -12.90
N GLU A 76 22.70 -44.97 -11.61
CA GLU A 76 22.99 -43.95 -10.59
C GLU A 76 24.37 -43.32 -10.78
N LEU A 77 25.39 -44.14 -11.01
CA LEU A 77 26.75 -43.68 -11.32
C LEU A 77 26.74 -42.86 -12.60
N LEU A 78 26.02 -43.30 -13.63
CA LEU A 78 25.88 -42.55 -14.88
C LEU A 78 25.14 -41.23 -14.66
N LYS A 79 24.12 -41.15 -13.78
CA LYS A 79 23.45 -39.89 -13.42
C LYS A 79 24.35 -38.94 -12.66
N ILE A 80 25.23 -39.43 -11.78
CA ILE A 80 26.21 -38.63 -11.06
C ILE A 80 27.31 -38.15 -12.02
N ASN A 81 27.81 -39.03 -12.88
CA ASN A 81 28.81 -38.71 -13.89
C ASN A 81 28.25 -37.74 -14.96
N LYS A 82 26.96 -37.88 -15.34
CA LYS A 82 26.25 -36.90 -16.18
C LYS A 82 26.04 -35.54 -15.51
N LYS A 83 26.12 -35.45 -14.18
CA LYS A 83 26.09 -34.13 -13.50
C LYS A 83 27.40 -33.39 -13.75
N PHE A 84 28.52 -34.10 -13.90
CA PHE A 84 29.85 -33.54 -14.14
C PHE A 84 30.71 -34.56 -14.91
N GLY A 85 30.66 -34.51 -16.24
CA GLY A 85 31.43 -35.43 -17.09
C GLY A 85 32.90 -35.01 -17.20
N THR A 86 33.20 -33.74 -16.92
CA THR A 86 34.55 -33.18 -16.88
C THR A 86 34.67 -32.07 -15.83
N LEU A 87 35.88 -31.88 -15.30
CA LEU A 87 36.22 -30.74 -14.44
C LEU A 87 35.87 -29.38 -15.10
N GLN A 88 35.90 -29.32 -16.43
CA GLN A 88 35.51 -28.13 -17.18
C GLN A 88 34.01 -27.82 -17.06
N GLU A 89 33.14 -28.83 -17.10
CA GLU A 89 31.70 -28.67 -16.89
C GLU A 89 31.37 -28.22 -15.45
N GLU A 90 32.13 -28.68 -14.46
CA GLU A 90 32.06 -28.19 -13.08
C GLU A 90 32.41 -26.71 -12.98
N LEU A 91 33.54 -26.32 -13.57
CA LEU A 91 33.99 -24.92 -13.60
C LEU A 91 32.97 -24.03 -14.30
N ASP A 92 32.41 -24.46 -15.43
CA ASP A 92 31.39 -23.71 -16.16
C ASP A 92 30.10 -23.59 -15.33
N TYR A 93 29.69 -24.65 -14.64
CA TYR A 93 28.53 -24.63 -13.75
C TYR A 93 28.73 -23.68 -12.56
N ILE A 94 29.90 -23.75 -11.91
CA ILE A 94 30.25 -22.87 -10.80
C ILE A 94 30.34 -21.42 -11.27
N THR A 95 30.93 -21.16 -12.43
CA THR A 95 31.05 -19.82 -13.02
C THR A 95 29.68 -19.23 -13.34
N LYS A 96 28.77 -20.02 -13.92
CA LYS A 96 27.38 -19.61 -14.16
C LYS A 96 26.65 -19.30 -12.85
N LYS A 97 26.84 -20.13 -11.83
CA LYS A 97 26.24 -19.91 -10.50
C LYS A 97 26.80 -18.65 -9.84
N LEU A 98 28.10 -18.42 -9.95
CA LEU A 98 28.78 -17.22 -9.47
C LEU A 98 28.22 -15.98 -10.17
N HIS A 99 28.13 -15.99 -11.50
CA HIS A 99 27.58 -14.87 -12.26
C HIS A 99 26.12 -14.57 -11.87
N LYS A 100 25.31 -15.61 -11.62
CA LYS A 100 23.93 -15.44 -11.15
C LYS A 100 23.86 -14.83 -9.75
N VAL A 101 24.71 -15.26 -8.82
CA VAL A 101 24.77 -14.70 -7.47
C VAL A 101 25.31 -13.27 -7.51
N TRP A 102 26.32 -13.01 -8.33
CA TRP A 102 26.88 -11.68 -8.53
C TRP A 102 25.86 -10.71 -9.13
N GLY A 103 25.07 -11.15 -10.12
CA GLY A 103 23.97 -10.34 -10.67
C GLY A 103 22.91 -10.00 -9.63
N LYS A 104 22.55 -10.97 -8.77
CA LYS A 104 21.66 -10.70 -7.62
C LYS A 104 22.28 -9.71 -6.63
N TYR A 105 23.56 -9.86 -6.32
CA TYR A 105 24.27 -8.94 -5.46
C TYR A 105 24.27 -7.53 -6.04
N GLN A 106 24.55 -7.37 -7.33
CA GLN A 106 24.47 -6.07 -8.00
C GLN A 106 23.07 -5.47 -8.00
N SER A 107 22.02 -6.29 -8.21
CA SER A 107 20.63 -5.83 -8.12
C SER A 107 20.34 -5.26 -6.73
N VAL A 108 20.65 -6.02 -5.68
CA VAL A 108 20.44 -5.57 -4.29
C VAL A 108 21.30 -4.35 -3.96
N GLN A 109 22.52 -4.27 -4.49
CA GLN A 109 23.38 -3.10 -4.33
C GLN A 109 22.76 -1.85 -4.97
N SER A 110 22.17 -1.97 -6.17
CA SER A 110 21.44 -0.89 -6.84
C SER A 110 20.20 -0.49 -6.05
N GLU A 111 19.41 -1.46 -5.60
CA GLU A 111 18.22 -1.22 -4.77
C GLU A 111 18.56 -0.48 -3.48
N ILE A 112 19.68 -0.81 -2.83
CA ILE A 112 20.16 -0.09 -1.65
C ILE A 112 20.51 1.37 -2.00
N GLN A 113 21.18 1.60 -3.13
CA GLN A 113 21.52 2.96 -3.57
C GLN A 113 20.26 3.78 -3.88
N GLU A 114 19.31 3.20 -4.61
CA GLU A 114 18.02 3.83 -4.92
C GLU A 114 17.25 4.19 -3.65
N VAL A 115 17.15 3.28 -2.68
CA VAL A 115 16.50 3.54 -1.39
C VAL A 115 17.23 4.64 -0.60
N GLN A 116 18.56 4.68 -0.65
CA GLN A 116 19.34 5.75 -0.01
C GLN A 116 19.07 7.10 -0.66
N GLU A 117 19.07 7.17 -1.99
CA GLU A 117 18.76 8.40 -2.74
C GLU A 117 17.34 8.89 -2.46
N ASP A 118 16.36 7.99 -2.46
CA ASP A 118 14.97 8.32 -2.10
C ASP A 118 14.90 8.83 -0.66
N PHE A 119 15.58 8.17 0.30
CA PHE A 119 15.64 8.66 1.68
C PHE A 119 16.26 10.05 1.79
N TYR A 120 17.33 10.33 1.04
CA TYR A 120 17.94 11.65 1.03
C TYR A 120 17.03 12.71 0.43
N ARG A 121 16.28 12.37 -0.64
CA ARG A 121 15.29 13.25 -1.25
C ARG A 121 14.15 13.56 -0.28
N ASP A 122 13.52 12.52 0.27
CA ASP A 122 12.42 12.67 1.22
C ASP A 122 12.87 13.47 2.44
N ARG A 123 14.08 13.21 2.94
CA ARG A 123 14.67 13.99 4.04
C ARG A 123 14.87 15.46 3.66
N GLN A 124 15.32 15.76 2.43
CA GLN A 124 15.46 17.13 1.96
C GLN A 124 14.10 17.82 1.89
N ASP A 125 13.08 17.16 1.32
CA ASP A 125 11.73 17.70 1.22
C ASP A 125 11.14 18.00 2.62
N MET A 126 11.38 17.11 3.60
CA MET A 126 11.01 17.37 4.99
C MET A 126 11.77 18.57 5.58
N PHE A 127 13.06 18.73 5.27
CA PHE A 127 13.81 19.91 5.74
C PHE A 127 13.34 21.21 5.08
N ASP A 128 13.01 21.17 3.79
CA ASP A 128 12.49 22.32 3.05
C ASP A 128 11.14 22.76 3.62
N THR A 129 10.23 21.82 3.91
CA THR A 129 8.95 22.14 4.57
C THR A 129 9.14 22.71 5.97
N ILE A 130 10.07 22.16 6.77
CA ILE A 130 10.40 22.72 8.09
C ILE A 130 10.95 24.15 7.94
N PHE A 131 11.85 24.37 6.98
CA PHE A 131 12.46 25.68 6.75
C PHE A 131 11.41 26.72 6.29
N GLU A 132 10.50 26.33 5.41
CA GLU A 132 9.40 27.18 4.99
C GLU A 132 8.47 27.52 6.16
N LEU A 133 8.08 26.52 6.96
CA LEU A 133 7.24 26.72 8.14
C LEU A 133 7.92 27.61 9.19
N ASP A 134 9.23 27.43 9.47
CA ASP A 134 9.99 28.29 10.37
C ASP A 134 10.07 29.73 9.85
N THR A 135 10.26 29.90 8.54
CA THR A 135 10.29 31.22 7.90
C THR A 135 8.93 31.91 8.02
N GLN A 136 7.83 31.19 7.75
CA GLN A 136 6.48 31.70 7.91
C GLN A 136 6.15 32.03 9.36
N LEU A 137 6.58 31.20 10.31
CA LEU A 137 6.41 31.44 11.74
C LEU A 137 7.16 32.70 12.17
N ARG A 138 8.44 32.83 11.80
CA ARG A 138 9.26 34.01 12.09
C ARG A 138 8.62 35.29 11.52
N LEU A 139 8.10 35.23 10.29
CA LEU A 139 7.37 36.35 9.69
C LEU A 139 6.12 36.71 10.49
N LYS A 140 5.28 35.72 10.83
CA LYS A 140 4.05 35.94 11.60
C LYS A 140 4.34 36.49 12.99
N SER A 141 5.35 35.96 13.69
CA SER A 141 5.79 36.49 14.99
C SER A 141 6.25 37.94 14.88
N LEU A 142 7.04 38.28 13.86
CA LEU A 142 7.48 39.66 13.63
C LEU A 142 6.30 40.60 13.39
N ILE A 143 5.27 40.15 12.65
CA ILE A 143 4.04 40.94 12.44
C ILE A 143 3.31 41.13 13.77
N ILE A 144 3.16 40.08 14.57
CA ILE A 144 2.50 40.15 15.87
C ILE A 144 3.23 41.15 16.79
N GLU A 145 4.56 41.05 16.89
CA GLU A 145 5.38 41.92 17.74
C GLU A 145 5.31 43.40 17.34
N ASN A 146 5.28 43.71 16.04
CA ASN A 146 5.32 45.09 15.56
C ASN A 146 3.94 45.75 15.42
N PHE A 147 2.88 44.98 15.15
CA PHE A 147 1.58 45.53 14.77
C PHE A 147 0.44 45.21 15.76
N ILE A 148 0.62 44.28 16.69
CA ILE A 148 -0.43 43.87 17.63
C ILE A 148 -0.02 44.22 19.07
N PRO A 149 -0.85 44.97 19.82
CA PRO A 149 -0.60 45.22 21.24
C PRO A 149 -0.50 43.93 22.05
N GLU A 150 0.45 43.86 22.99
CA GLU A 150 0.69 42.67 23.82
C GLU A 150 -0.56 42.19 24.59
N ASP A 151 -1.44 43.11 24.99
CA ASP A 151 -2.65 42.79 25.73
C ASP A 151 -3.65 41.98 24.90
N GLU A 152 -3.73 42.22 23.59
CA GLU A 152 -4.60 41.46 22.69
C GLU A 152 -4.01 40.08 22.41
N VAL A 153 -2.67 39.99 22.28
CA VAL A 153 -1.98 38.70 22.13
C VAL A 153 -2.27 37.80 23.33
N LYS A 154 -2.09 38.32 24.56
CA LYS A 154 -2.37 37.57 25.81
C LYS A 154 -3.81 37.07 25.89
N LYS A 155 -4.79 37.90 25.49
CA LYS A 155 -6.20 37.48 25.45
C LYS A 155 -6.41 36.30 24.50
N VAL A 156 -5.82 36.34 23.30
CA VAL A 156 -5.97 35.26 22.32
C VAL A 156 -5.25 34.00 22.78
N THR A 157 -4.05 34.10 23.35
CA THR A 157 -3.31 32.92 23.86
C THR A 157 -4.07 32.22 24.98
N ASP A 158 -4.71 32.96 25.88
CA ASP A 158 -5.51 32.38 26.97
C ASP A 158 -6.78 31.66 26.47
N MET A 159 -7.30 32.10 25.32
CA MET A 159 -8.50 31.56 24.70
C MET A 159 -8.21 30.38 23.76
N ALA A 160 -6.99 30.29 23.24
CA ALA A 160 -6.54 29.24 22.35
C ALA A 160 -6.30 27.93 23.13
N LYS A 161 -6.85 26.83 22.63
CA LYS A 161 -6.58 25.48 23.14
C LYS A 161 -6.22 24.57 21.99
N TRP A 162 -5.13 23.85 22.15
CA TRP A 162 -4.72 22.80 21.22
C TRP A 162 -5.69 21.62 21.28
N ASN A 163 -6.06 21.08 20.11
CA ASN A 163 -6.84 19.86 19.99
C ASN A 163 -6.04 18.80 19.21
N ASP A 164 -5.58 17.76 19.90
CA ASP A 164 -4.81 16.66 19.31
C ASP A 164 -5.60 15.86 18.26
N GLU A 165 -6.93 15.77 18.39
CA GLU A 165 -7.77 15.01 17.44
C GLU A 165 -7.87 15.68 16.07
N LEU A 166 -7.88 17.02 16.06
CA LEU A 166 -7.93 17.82 14.83
C LEU A 166 -6.55 18.30 14.39
N ASN A 167 -5.53 18.11 15.23
CA ASN A 167 -4.17 18.62 15.03
C ASN A 167 -4.16 20.13 14.74
N ASP A 168 -5.01 20.89 15.44
CA ASP A 168 -5.20 22.33 15.22
C ASP A 168 -5.59 23.09 16.50
N TRP A 169 -5.39 24.40 16.47
CA TRP A 169 -5.75 25.32 17.55
C TRP A 169 -7.22 25.73 17.46
N ILE A 170 -7.98 25.46 18.52
CA ILE A 170 -9.36 25.93 18.67
C ILE A 170 -9.37 27.19 19.53
N ILE A 171 -9.75 28.32 18.94
CA ILE A 171 -9.94 29.58 19.66
C ILE A 171 -11.39 29.66 20.14
N LYS A 172 -11.61 29.66 21.46
CA LYS A 172 -12.95 29.85 22.00
C LYS A 172 -13.42 31.28 21.72
N PRO A 173 -14.67 31.52 21.29
CA PRO A 173 -15.15 32.88 21.10
C PRO A 173 -15.08 33.62 22.45
N PRO A 174 -14.76 34.93 22.45
CA PRO A 174 -14.69 35.69 23.68
C PRO A 174 -16.03 35.56 24.39
N LYS A 175 -16.01 35.37 25.71
CA LYS A 175 -17.24 35.39 26.52
C LYS A 175 -17.94 36.70 26.20
N LYS A 176 -18.99 36.65 25.37
CA LYS A 176 -19.78 37.83 25.02
C LYS A 176 -20.12 38.48 26.35
N PHE A 177 -19.62 39.68 26.60
CA PHE A 177 -20.11 40.51 27.69
C PHE A 177 -21.61 40.59 27.43
N GLN A 178 -22.39 39.78 28.16
CA GLN A 178 -23.81 39.98 28.20
C GLN A 178 -23.92 41.36 28.84
N LYS A 179 -24.13 42.39 28.01
CA LYS A 179 -24.65 43.66 28.49
C LYS A 179 -25.88 43.23 29.25
N LYS A 180 -25.82 43.24 30.59
CA LYS A 180 -27.01 43.16 31.42
C LYS A 180 -27.92 44.17 30.76
N LYS A 181 -29.04 43.74 30.16
CA LYS A 181 -30.02 44.67 29.61
C LYS A 181 -30.37 45.55 30.80
N GLY A 182 -29.79 46.74 30.86
CA GLY A 182 -30.10 47.69 31.91
C GLY A 182 -31.60 47.82 31.88
N GLY A 183 -32.26 47.65 33.02
CA GLY A 183 -33.72 47.75 33.09
C GLY A 183 -34.17 49.02 32.35
N ASN A 184 -35.29 48.91 31.62
CA ASN A 184 -35.85 50.07 30.93
C ASN A 184 -35.94 51.24 31.91
N ARG A 185 -35.47 52.42 31.50
CA ARG A 185 -35.52 53.61 32.34
C ARG A 185 -36.97 53.87 32.77
N PRO A 186 -37.21 54.29 34.03
CA PRO A 186 -38.57 54.53 34.50
C PRO A 186 -39.25 55.61 33.63
N VAL A 187 -40.48 55.32 33.21
CA VAL A 187 -41.32 56.23 32.43
C VAL A 187 -42.10 57.12 33.40
N SER A 188 -42.38 58.37 33.02
CA SER A 188 -43.21 59.24 33.87
C SER A 188 -44.65 58.72 33.99
N ALA A 189 -45.38 59.16 35.01
CA ALA A 189 -46.79 58.77 35.23
C ALA A 189 -47.73 59.10 34.06
N VAL A 190 -47.28 59.95 33.13
CA VAL A 190 -48.01 60.40 31.94
C VAL A 190 -47.53 59.63 30.68
N GLY A 191 -46.72 58.60 30.84
CA GLY A 191 -46.21 57.78 29.73
C GLY A 191 -45.06 58.43 28.93
N MET A 192 -44.54 59.57 29.39
CA MET A 192 -43.46 60.31 28.70
C MET A 192 -42.09 59.87 29.23
N LYS A 193 -41.04 59.90 28.37
CA LYS A 193 -39.66 59.52 28.72
C LYS A 193 -39.05 60.31 29.89
N ARG A 194 -39.61 61.47 30.23
CA ARG A 194 -39.23 62.34 31.35
C ARG A 194 -40.49 62.99 31.95
N PRO A 195 -40.52 63.33 33.25
CA PRO A 195 -41.60 64.11 33.83
C PRO A 195 -41.57 65.54 33.26
N THR A 196 -42.70 66.01 32.74
CA THR A 196 -42.87 67.37 32.23
C THR A 196 -43.99 68.08 32.99
N SER A 197 -43.83 69.39 33.23
CA SER A 197 -44.88 70.23 33.79
C SER A 197 -46.14 70.24 32.90
N GLU A 198 -47.29 70.52 33.51
CA GLU A 198 -48.57 70.71 32.81
C GLU A 198 -48.47 71.84 31.78
N TYR A 199 -47.80 72.96 32.14
CA TYR A 199 -47.57 74.08 31.23
C TYR A 199 -46.83 73.67 29.96
N SER A 200 -45.74 72.88 30.10
CA SER A 200 -44.98 72.37 28.95
C SER A 200 -45.83 71.48 28.04
N ARG A 201 -46.78 70.74 28.61
CA ARG A 201 -47.67 69.86 27.85
C ARG A 201 -48.70 70.65 27.04
N ILE A 202 -49.29 71.68 27.65
CA ILE A 202 -50.25 72.56 26.99
C ILE A 202 -49.56 73.34 25.87
N ALA A 203 -48.38 73.91 26.13
CA ALA A 203 -47.60 74.64 25.13
C ALA A 203 -47.27 73.74 23.92
N LYS A 204 -46.84 72.49 24.17
CA LYS A 204 -46.62 71.51 23.09
C LYS A 204 -47.92 71.21 22.33
N GLY A 205 -49.03 71.00 23.03
CA GLY A 205 -50.34 70.72 22.42
C GLY A 205 -50.88 71.88 21.58
N LEU A 206 -50.49 73.11 21.91
CA LEU A 206 -50.82 74.32 21.17
C LEU A 206 -49.86 74.59 20.00
N GLY A 207 -48.85 73.72 19.79
CA GLY A 207 -47.90 73.83 18.69
C GLY A 207 -46.67 74.69 18.97
N ASP A 208 -46.37 75.01 20.23
CA ASP A 208 -45.12 75.72 20.57
C ASP A 208 -43.91 74.82 20.27
N VAL A 209 -43.05 75.29 19.36
CA VAL A 209 -41.88 74.56 18.85
C VAL A 209 -40.65 74.77 19.76
N ASN A 210 -40.77 75.59 20.81
CA ASN A 210 -39.66 75.89 21.70
C ASN A 210 -39.05 74.60 22.32
N PRO A 211 -37.75 74.31 22.09
CA PRO A 211 -37.07 73.13 22.63
C PRO A 211 -37.17 72.97 24.14
N ARG A 212 -37.40 74.08 24.87
CA ARG A 212 -37.56 74.08 26.33
C ARG A 212 -38.76 73.27 26.82
N PHE A 213 -39.83 73.17 26.05
CA PHE A 213 -41.05 72.47 26.45
C PHE A 213 -41.14 71.04 25.89
N LYS A 214 -40.14 70.60 25.10
CA LYS A 214 -40.08 69.24 24.55
C LYS A 214 -39.53 68.24 25.58
N PHE A 215 -40.09 67.02 25.57
CA PHE A 215 -39.64 65.93 26.45
C PHE A 215 -38.43 65.16 25.87
N GLU A 216 -38.17 65.32 24.58
CA GLU A 216 -37.02 64.75 23.89
C GLU A 216 -35.98 65.84 23.66
N ASN A 217 -34.70 65.49 23.79
CA ASN A 217 -33.60 66.39 23.45
C ASN A 217 -33.24 66.25 21.97
N ILE A 218 -34.25 66.43 21.11
CA ILE A 218 -34.13 66.33 19.66
C ILE A 218 -34.73 67.62 19.10
N LEU A 219 -33.98 68.27 18.22
CA LEU A 219 -34.48 69.42 17.46
C LEU A 219 -35.23 68.86 16.26
N ASP A 220 -36.49 69.24 16.12
CA ASP A 220 -37.27 68.94 14.92
C ASP A 220 -36.85 69.98 13.87
N LEU A 221 -35.91 69.59 13.01
CA LEU A 221 -35.49 70.37 11.86
C LEU A 221 -36.26 69.84 10.65
N ASP A 222 -36.80 70.75 9.84
CA ASP A 222 -37.32 70.38 8.52
C ASP A 222 -36.14 69.89 7.68
N LEU A 223 -36.16 68.60 7.31
CA LEU A 223 -35.14 68.01 6.46
C LEU A 223 -35.31 68.56 5.04
N ASP A 224 -34.43 69.47 4.65
CA ASP A 224 -34.33 69.93 3.26
C ASP A 224 -33.72 68.80 2.42
N MET A 225 -34.60 68.04 1.76
CA MET A 225 -34.20 66.96 0.86
C MET A 225 -33.59 67.58 -0.39
N PRO A 226 -32.34 67.24 -0.78
CA PRO A 226 -31.72 67.81 -1.96
C PRO A 226 -32.58 67.64 -3.21
N GLU A 227 -32.61 68.63 -4.08
CA GLU A 227 -33.31 68.50 -5.37
C GLU A 227 -32.80 67.27 -6.12
N ARG A 228 -33.73 66.43 -6.57
CA ARG A 228 -33.43 65.16 -7.22
C ARG A 228 -32.57 65.40 -8.46
N THR A 229 -31.29 65.07 -8.39
CA THR A 229 -30.30 65.32 -9.46
C THR A 229 -30.23 64.15 -10.48
N THR A 230 -31.07 63.14 -10.33
CA THR A 230 -31.12 61.99 -11.24
C THR A 230 -32.28 62.16 -12.24
N GLU A 231 -31.97 62.12 -13.53
CA GLU A 231 -32.97 61.90 -14.58
C GLU A 231 -33.47 60.44 -14.53
N ASP A 232 -34.76 60.22 -14.74
CA ASP A 232 -35.31 58.86 -14.84
C ASP A 232 -34.81 58.19 -16.12
N TYR A 233 -34.19 57.02 -15.98
CA TYR A 233 -33.67 56.28 -17.11
C TYR A 233 -34.82 55.80 -18.02
N GLN A 234 -35.00 56.45 -19.16
CA GLN A 234 -35.96 56.09 -20.22
C GLN A 234 -35.34 55.20 -21.31
N GLY A 235 -34.21 54.55 -21.04
CA GLY A 235 -33.64 53.59 -21.97
C GLY A 235 -34.55 52.36 -22.07
N GLN A 236 -35.19 52.15 -23.21
CA GLN A 236 -35.84 50.88 -23.50
C GLN A 236 -34.78 49.77 -23.40
N ALA A 237 -35.11 48.69 -22.69
CA ALA A 237 -34.23 47.54 -22.55
C ALA A 237 -33.76 47.05 -23.94
N SER A 238 -32.54 46.51 -24.03
CA SER A 238 -32.03 45.94 -25.29
C SER A 238 -33.02 44.91 -25.86
N GLU A 239 -33.15 44.85 -27.18
CA GLU A 239 -34.07 43.94 -27.89
C GLU A 239 -33.85 42.47 -27.48
N ARG A 240 -32.63 42.12 -27.07
CA ARG A 240 -32.28 40.79 -26.52
C ARG A 240 -32.89 40.55 -25.15
N VAL A 241 -32.89 41.56 -24.28
CA VAL A 241 -33.50 41.50 -22.95
C VAL A 241 -35.02 41.41 -23.09
N HIS A 242 -35.61 42.18 -24.00
CA HIS A 242 -37.04 42.06 -24.31
C HIS A 242 -37.41 40.68 -24.85
N ASN A 243 -36.62 40.10 -25.75
CA ASN A 243 -36.87 38.76 -26.28
C ASN A 243 -36.72 37.68 -25.20
N ALA A 244 -35.73 37.78 -24.32
CA ALA A 244 -35.57 36.88 -23.18
C ALA A 244 -36.75 36.97 -22.20
N ILE A 245 -37.21 38.19 -21.88
CA ILE A 245 -38.37 38.42 -21.02
C ILE A 245 -39.64 37.85 -21.67
N ASN A 246 -39.87 38.09 -22.96
CA ASN A 246 -41.02 37.56 -23.68
C ASN A 246 -41.00 36.02 -23.76
N MET A 247 -39.81 35.41 -23.84
CA MET A 247 -39.66 33.96 -23.85
C MET A 247 -39.95 33.35 -22.47
N ILE A 248 -39.57 34.02 -21.38
CA ILE A 248 -39.92 33.64 -20.00
C ILE A 248 -41.42 33.83 -19.75
N LEU A 249 -42.02 34.93 -20.23
CA LEU A 249 -43.45 35.22 -20.05
C LEU A 249 -44.36 34.31 -20.88
N ASN A 250 -43.90 33.85 -22.05
CA ASN A 250 -44.66 32.96 -22.93
C ASN A 250 -44.39 31.47 -22.67
N GLN A 251 -43.43 31.12 -21.80
CA GLN A 251 -43.28 29.75 -21.31
C GLN A 251 -44.37 29.47 -20.29
N ASN A 252 -45.48 28.90 -20.77
CA ASN A 252 -46.54 28.34 -19.94
C ASN A 252 -45.95 27.35 -18.92
N ASP A 253 -46.51 27.38 -17.71
CA ASP A 253 -46.09 26.75 -16.44
C ASP A 253 -45.95 25.20 -16.41
N GLU A 254 -45.72 24.51 -17.53
CA GLU A 254 -45.71 23.04 -17.59
C GLU A 254 -44.32 22.37 -17.62
N ASP A 255 -43.22 23.11 -17.82
CA ASP A 255 -41.85 22.54 -17.84
C ASP A 255 -40.92 23.21 -16.80
N GLN A 256 -41.03 22.80 -15.54
CA GLN A 256 -40.20 23.27 -14.41
C GLN A 256 -38.70 22.88 -14.48
N ASN A 257 -38.14 22.55 -15.66
CA ASN A 257 -36.73 22.11 -15.78
C ASN A 257 -36.00 22.48 -17.09
N ALA A 258 -36.46 23.49 -17.84
CA ALA A 258 -35.66 24.05 -18.93
C ALA A 258 -34.86 25.26 -18.45
N ALA A 259 -33.69 25.03 -17.86
CA ALA A 259 -32.74 26.09 -17.53
C ALA A 259 -32.33 26.82 -18.83
N VAL A 260 -32.73 28.08 -18.99
CA VAL A 260 -32.25 28.93 -20.08
C VAL A 260 -30.76 29.19 -19.84
N PRO A 261 -29.85 28.85 -20.78
CA PRO A 261 -28.42 29.06 -20.59
C PRO A 261 -28.10 30.54 -20.33
N ILE A 262 -27.45 30.82 -19.20
CA ILE A 262 -27.10 32.17 -18.71
C ILE A 262 -26.18 32.91 -19.70
N ASP A 263 -25.44 32.18 -20.53
CA ASP A 263 -24.53 32.73 -21.55
C ASP A 263 -25.23 33.65 -22.56
N ASN A 264 -26.54 33.46 -22.78
CA ASN A 264 -27.30 34.32 -23.69
C ASN A 264 -27.93 35.55 -23.02
N LEU A 265 -27.90 35.65 -21.69
CA LEU A 265 -28.63 36.68 -20.97
C LEU A 265 -27.80 37.90 -20.57
N ILE A 266 -26.46 37.82 -20.53
CA ILE A 266 -25.68 38.91 -19.95
C ILE A 266 -24.29 39.08 -20.57
N ASN A 267 -24.11 40.09 -21.42
CA ASN A 267 -22.79 40.60 -21.79
C ASN A 267 -22.30 41.61 -20.74
N PHE A 268 -21.92 41.13 -19.56
CA PHE A 268 -21.12 41.93 -18.63
C PHE A 268 -19.64 41.76 -19.02
N ASN A 269 -19.08 42.82 -19.62
CA ASN A 269 -17.64 43.08 -19.80
C ASN A 269 -16.71 41.89 -19.50
N ASP A 270 -16.46 41.08 -20.53
CA ASP A 270 -15.51 39.97 -20.58
C ASP A 270 -14.02 40.43 -20.50
N SER A 271 -13.78 41.70 -20.11
CA SER A 271 -12.44 42.27 -19.96
C SER A 271 -11.75 41.92 -18.64
N VAL A 272 -12.46 41.29 -17.70
CA VAL A 272 -11.93 40.91 -16.38
C VAL A 272 -11.38 39.48 -16.34
N LEU A 273 -11.66 38.67 -17.36
CA LEU A 273 -11.21 37.26 -17.44
C LEU A 273 -10.03 37.03 -18.42
N ALA A 274 -9.58 38.07 -19.12
CA ALA A 274 -8.45 38.00 -20.05
C ALA A 274 -7.09 38.35 -19.39
N GLU A 275 -6.72 37.71 -18.28
CA GLU A 275 -5.33 37.68 -17.82
C GLU A 275 -4.54 36.57 -18.55
N THR A 276 -4.26 36.75 -19.84
CA THR A 276 -3.13 36.09 -20.56
C THR A 276 -2.95 36.67 -21.97
N ALA A 277 -2.58 37.95 -22.10
CA ALA A 277 -1.81 38.45 -23.26
C ALA A 277 -1.43 39.93 -23.09
N ALA A 278 -0.12 40.20 -23.19
CA ALA A 278 0.51 41.46 -23.63
C ALA A 278 -0.05 42.81 -23.11
N LYS A 279 0.63 43.40 -22.11
CA LYS A 279 0.44 44.81 -21.72
C LYS A 279 1.16 45.77 -22.69
N PRO A 280 0.50 46.81 -23.23
CA PRO A 280 1.16 47.93 -23.88
C PRO A 280 1.71 48.94 -22.85
N LYS A 281 2.77 49.64 -23.23
CA LYS A 281 3.54 50.60 -22.40
C LYS A 281 2.76 51.90 -22.19
N SER A 282 2.66 52.38 -20.96
CA SER A 282 2.20 53.74 -20.63
C SER A 282 3.29 54.50 -19.86
N ASP A 283 3.72 55.62 -20.42
CA ASP A 283 4.67 56.57 -19.87
C ASP A 283 4.16 57.21 -18.57
N ARG A 284 5.00 57.19 -17.53
CA ARG A 284 4.79 57.92 -16.27
C ARG A 284 6.04 58.74 -15.94
N PRO A 285 5.92 60.03 -15.56
CA PRO A 285 7.06 60.94 -15.48
C PRO A 285 8.01 60.62 -14.33
N LYS A 286 9.31 60.83 -14.58
CA LYS A 286 10.44 60.53 -13.69
C LYS A 286 10.57 61.59 -12.58
N SER A 287 10.44 61.19 -11.32
CA SER A 287 10.80 62.04 -10.16
C SER A 287 12.12 61.58 -9.51
N ALA A 288 13.11 62.47 -9.61
CA ALA A 288 14.22 62.76 -8.70
C ALA A 288 15.12 61.63 -8.11
N LYS A 289 16.38 61.73 -8.51
CA LYS A 289 17.62 61.19 -7.92
C LYS A 289 17.65 61.16 -6.39
N ARG A 290 18.09 60.03 -5.82
CA ARG A 290 18.77 59.98 -4.52
C ARG A 290 20.11 59.26 -4.64
N ILE A 291 21.08 59.79 -3.90
CA ILE A 291 22.52 59.76 -4.09
C ILE A 291 23.15 58.40 -3.73
N LYS A 292 24.18 58.00 -4.50
CA LYS A 292 25.04 56.84 -4.27
C LYS A 292 26.06 57.13 -3.16
N SER A 293 26.22 56.24 -2.19
CA SER A 293 27.40 56.17 -1.32
C SER A 293 28.07 54.81 -1.44
N ALA A 294 29.39 54.86 -1.54
CA ALA A 294 30.30 53.81 -1.97
C ALA A 294 30.77 52.87 -0.84
N LYS A 295 31.21 51.67 -1.25
CA LYS A 295 32.33 50.82 -0.76
C LYS A 295 31.93 49.34 -0.94
N LYS A 296 32.78 48.36 -1.23
CA LYS A 296 34.13 48.23 -1.77
C LYS A 296 34.24 46.71 -2.04
N LYS A 297 34.79 46.28 -3.18
CA LYS A 297 34.89 44.85 -3.57
C LYS A 297 36.24 44.24 -3.15
N LYS A 298 36.18 42.92 -2.85
CA LYS A 298 37.20 41.83 -2.86
C LYS A 298 37.83 41.39 -1.52
N PRO A 299 38.28 40.12 -1.39
CA PRO A 299 37.95 38.87 -2.13
C PRO A 299 37.64 37.66 -1.20
N LEU A 300 37.28 36.52 -1.83
CA LEU A 300 37.16 35.16 -1.27
C LEU A 300 38.28 34.80 -0.27
N GLU A 301 37.90 34.15 0.84
CA GLU A 301 38.81 33.46 1.77
C GLU A 301 38.21 32.07 2.06
N GLU A 302 39.11 31.08 2.12
CA GLU A 302 38.87 29.64 2.01
C GLU A 302 38.25 29.01 3.27
N LEU A 303 37.52 27.90 3.08
CA LEU A 303 36.96 27.03 4.11
C LEU A 303 38.07 26.38 4.98
N PRO A 304 37.88 26.17 6.29
CA PRO A 304 38.63 25.14 7.01
C PRO A 304 37.94 23.77 6.91
N ALA A 305 38.80 22.76 6.80
CA ALA A 305 38.55 21.36 6.48
C ALA A 305 37.68 20.58 7.48
N GLU A 306 37.06 19.52 6.96
CA GLU A 306 36.14 18.57 7.62
C GLU A 306 36.83 17.54 8.55
N ASP A 307 38.14 17.67 8.83
CA ASP A 307 38.95 16.66 9.54
C ASP A 307 38.78 16.61 11.08
N GLU A 308 38.00 17.52 11.69
CA GLU A 308 37.79 17.51 13.15
C GLU A 308 36.55 16.72 13.63
N MET A 309 35.61 16.37 12.75
CA MET A 309 34.45 15.56 13.14
C MET A 309 34.72 14.04 13.08
N GLU A 310 35.67 13.57 12.26
CA GLU A 310 36.00 12.14 12.17
C GLU A 310 36.79 11.62 13.38
N LYS A 311 37.56 12.46 14.08
CA LYS A 311 38.32 12.01 15.27
C LYS A 311 37.47 11.81 16.52
N LYS A 312 36.28 12.41 16.60
CA LYS A 312 35.36 12.20 17.75
C LYS A 312 34.45 10.98 17.58
N ALA A 313 34.30 10.46 16.37
CA ALA A 313 33.52 9.23 16.12
C ALA A 313 34.32 7.94 16.40
N ALA A 314 35.65 8.02 16.55
CA ALA A 314 36.51 6.86 16.74
C ALA A 314 36.66 6.37 18.20
N GLU A 315 36.05 7.02 19.19
CA GLU A 315 36.24 6.72 20.62
C GLU A 315 35.00 6.16 21.34
N GLU A 316 33.96 5.71 20.63
CA GLU A 316 32.86 4.97 21.24
C GLU A 316 32.95 3.46 20.94
N LYS A 317 33.26 2.69 21.98
CA LYS A 317 33.34 1.22 21.94
C LYS A 317 31.98 0.61 21.54
N PRO A 318 31.94 -0.42 20.68
CA PRO A 318 30.68 -1.04 20.30
C PRO A 318 30.09 -1.87 21.47
N VAL A 319 28.81 -1.66 21.73
CA VAL A 319 28.00 -2.41 22.69
C VAL A 319 27.76 -3.83 22.15
N GLU A 320 28.26 -4.86 22.85
CA GLU A 320 28.03 -6.28 22.53
C GLU A 320 26.54 -6.63 22.66
N MET A 321 25.86 -6.88 21.53
CA MET A 321 24.41 -7.17 21.47
C MET A 321 24.01 -8.65 21.54
N PHE A 322 24.90 -9.57 21.92
CA PHE A 322 24.56 -11.00 22.05
C PHE A 322 25.20 -11.67 23.28
N PRO A 323 24.47 -12.53 24.02
CA PRO A 323 25.01 -13.21 25.18
C PRO A 323 26.08 -14.23 24.79
N LYS A 324 27.29 -14.11 25.37
CA LYS A 324 28.37 -15.10 25.25
C LYS A 324 27.90 -16.46 25.78
N ALA A 325 27.79 -17.44 24.89
CA ALA A 325 27.55 -18.84 25.25
C ALA A 325 28.69 -19.34 26.15
N ARG A 326 28.36 -19.70 27.39
CA ARG A 326 29.28 -20.43 28.27
C ARG A 326 29.40 -21.85 27.75
N GLY A 327 30.61 -22.24 27.35
CA GLY A 327 30.93 -23.61 26.99
C GLY A 327 30.61 -24.58 28.14
N LEU A 328 30.08 -25.75 27.78
CA LEU A 328 30.02 -26.91 28.66
C LEU A 328 31.41 -27.20 29.21
N LYS A 329 31.51 -27.30 30.52
CA LYS A 329 32.49 -28.17 31.19
C LYS A 329 31.82 -29.49 31.48
#